data_AF-A0A7X6DRY7-F1
#
_entry.id   AF-A0A7X6DRY7-F1
#
_cell.length_a   1.000
_cell.length_b   1.000
_cell.length_c   1.000
_cell.angle_alpha   90.00
_cell.angle_beta   90.00
_cell.angle_gamma   90.00
#
_symmetry.space_group_name_H-M   'P 1'
#
loop_
_entity.id
_entity.type
_entity.pdbx_description
1 polymer ?
#
loop_
_entity_poly.entity_id
_entity_poly.type
_entity_poly.pdbx_seq_one_letter_code
_entity_poly.pdbx_strand_id
1 'polypeptide(L)' 'MGSPLFLATVFTLVAIWAVLLAIPALRRPPPGFEPRLCLSCSKTSKYDATQCEHCGAPIEPRKDV' A
#
# COMPACT_ATOMS: atom_id res chain seq x y z
N MET A 1 -20.15 37.03 14.89
CA MET A 1 -20.74 36.23 13.79
C MET A 1 -19.68 36.10 12.72
N GLY A 2 -19.13 34.90 12.51
CA GLY A 2 -18.06 34.67 11.53
C GLY A 2 -18.59 34.85 10.11
N SER A 3 -17.80 35.48 9.24
CA SER A 3 -18.17 35.68 7.84
C SER A 3 -18.42 34.32 7.17
N PRO A 4 -19.51 34.15 6.39
CA PRO A 4 -19.83 32.87 5.74
C PRO A 4 -18.72 32.38 4.80
N LEU A 5 -17.94 33.31 4.23
CA LEU A 5 -16.75 33.01 3.44
C LEU A 5 -15.65 32.31 4.27
N PHE A 6 -15.47 32.72 5.52
CA PHE A 6 -14.49 32.12 6.41
C PHE A 6 -14.84 30.66 6.74
N LEU A 7 -16.12 30.37 7.02
CA LEU A 7 -16.58 29.01 7.26
C LEU A 7 -16.38 28.10 6.04
N ALA A 8 -16.66 28.60 4.83
CA ALA A 8 -16.46 27.85 3.60
C ALA A 8 -14.97 27.51 3.36
N THR A 9 -14.07 28.47 3.62
CA THR A 9 -12.61 28.25 3.47
C THR A 9 -12.06 27.24 4.48
N VAL A 10 -12.53 27.26 5.73
CA VAL A 10 -12.09 26.31 6.75
C VAL A 10 -12.59 24.90 6.41
N PHE A 11 -13.85 24.77 5.99
CA PHE A 11 -14.42 23.48 5.61
C PHE A 11 -13.68 22.85 4.42
N THR A 12 -13.36 23.63 3.39
CA THR A 12 -12.60 23.14 2.22
C THR A 12 -11.18 22.72 2.60
N LEU A 13 -10.49 23.49 3.44
CA LEU A 13 -9.16 23.10 3.95
C LEU A 13 -9.20 21.77 4.72
N VAL A 14 -10.20 21.58 5.58
CA VAL A 14 -10.39 20.34 6.34
C VAL A 14 -10.69 19.16 5.41
N ALA A 15 -11.54 19.35 4.40
CA ALA A 15 -11.86 18.32 3.43
C ALA A 15 -10.63 17.89 2.60
N ILE A 16 -9.81 18.84 2.15
CA ILE A 16 -8.56 18.54 1.43
C ILE A 16 -7.60 17.77 2.34
N TRP A 17 -7.46 18.19 3.59
CA TRP A 17 -6.63 17.48 4.57
C TRP A 17 -7.09 16.04 4.80
N ALA A 18 -8.40 15.82 4.94
CA ALA A 18 -8.95 14.47 5.12
C ALA A 18 -8.67 13.57 3.91
N VAL A 19 -8.81 14.09 2.69
CA VAL A 19 -8.50 13.35 1.46
C VAL A 19 -7.00 13.03 1.38
N LEU A 20 -6.13 13.99 1.68
CA LEU A 20 -4.67 13.79 1.67
C LEU A 20 -4.22 12.73 2.68
N LEU A 21 -4.89 12.62 3.83
CA LEU A 21 -4.61 11.57 4.82
C LEU A 21 -5.23 10.22 4.46
N ALA A 22 -6.37 10.19 3.77
CA ALA A 22 -7.04 8.96 3.36
C ALA A 22 -6.31 8.24 2.21
N ILE A 23 -5.74 8.97 1.25
CA ILE A 23 -5.04 8.41 0.09
C ILE A 23 -3.85 7.47 0.47
N PRO A 24 -2.93 7.84 1.39
CA PRO A 24 -1.83 6.95 1.77
C PRO A 24 -2.30 5.70 2.53
N ALA A 25 -3.46 5.74 3.19
CA ALA A 25 -4.04 4.57 3.84
C ALA A 25 -4.58 3.55 2.82
N LEU A 26 -5.17 4.02 1.72
CA LEU A 26 -5.73 3.17 0.65
C LEU A 26 -4.66 2.58 -0.27
N ARG A 27 -3.48 3.20 -0.37
CA ARG A 27 -2.37 2.71 -1.21
C ARG A 27 -1.49 1.65 -0.56
N ARG A 28 -1.66 1.39 0.74
CA ARG A 28 -0.93 0.30 1.38
C ARG A 28 -1.56 -1.03 0.96
N PRO A 29 -0.79 -1.97 0.39
CA PRO A 29 -1.31 -3.30 0.18
C PRO A 29 -1.79 -3.87 1.53
N PRO A 30 -2.88 -4.65 1.55
CA PRO A 30 -3.38 -5.26 2.78
C PRO A 30 -2.25 -6.04 3.47
N PRO A 31 -2.18 -6.03 4.82
CA PRO A 31 -1.16 -6.75 5.57
C PRO A 31 -1.20 -8.23 5.19
N GLY A 32 -0.11 -8.72 4.59
CA GLY A 32 -0.06 -10.03 3.96
C GLY A 32 0.45 -9.98 2.52
N PHE A 33 0.04 -8.98 1.73
CA PHE A 33 0.38 -8.84 0.30
C PHE A 33 1.74 -8.16 0.07
N GLU A 34 2.80 -8.71 0.66
CA GLU A 34 4.17 -8.26 0.40
C GLU A 34 4.82 -9.07 -0.74
N PRO A 35 5.50 -8.42 -1.70
CA PRO A 35 6.24 -9.12 -2.74
C PRO A 35 7.38 -9.93 -2.11
N ARG A 36 7.51 -11.21 -2.49
CA ARG A 36 8.54 -12.08 -1.92
C ARG A 36 9.86 -11.91 -2.64
N LEU A 37 10.94 -11.78 -1.89
CA LEU A 37 12.28 -11.82 -2.45
C LEU A 37 12.65 -13.26 -2.79
N CYS A 38 13.07 -13.52 -4.02
CA CYS A 38 13.65 -14.81 -4.39
C CYS A 38 15.12 -14.84 -3.93
N LEU A 39 15.47 -15.78 -3.05
CA LEU A 39 16.84 -15.93 -2.54
C LEU A 39 17.85 -16.32 -3.65
N SER A 40 17.40 -16.98 -4.71
CA SER A 40 18.28 -17.43 -5.80
C SER A 40 18.68 -16.32 -6.78
N CYS A 41 17.84 -15.30 -6.98
CA CYS A 41 18.10 -14.24 -7.97
C CYS A 41 17.96 -12.81 -7.42
N SER A 42 17.71 -12.67 -6.12
CA SER A 42 17.47 -11.43 -5.38
C SER A 42 16.38 -10.51 -5.96
N LYS A 43 15.56 -11.01 -6.88
CA LYS A 43 14.42 -10.27 -7.45
C LYS A 43 13.14 -10.55 -6.68
N THR A 44 12.26 -9.55 -6.63
CA THR A 44 10.90 -9.69 -6.09
C THR A 44 10.02 -10.45 -7.07
N SER A 45 9.45 -11.57 -6.63
CA SER A 45 8.43 -12.33 -7.34
C SER A 45 7.03 -11.89 -6.92
N LYS A 46 6.02 -12.26 -7.72
CA LYS A 46 4.62 -12.02 -7.38
C LYS A 46 4.23 -12.63 -6.04
N TYR A 47 3.20 -12.04 -5.45
CA TYR A 47 2.56 -12.54 -4.24
C TYR A 47 2.06 -13.99 -4.46
N ASP A 48 2.29 -14.87 -3.47
CA ASP A 48 2.02 -16.32 -3.49
C ASP A 48 2.61 -17.15 -4.64
N ALA A 49 3.66 -16.65 -5.32
CA ALA A 49 4.38 -17.44 -6.29
C ALA A 49 5.15 -18.60 -5.61
N THR A 50 4.84 -19.84 -5.98
CA THR A 50 5.59 -21.04 -5.56
C THR A 50 6.92 -21.18 -6.28
N GLN A 51 7.07 -20.50 -7.43
CA GLN A 51 8.28 -20.43 -8.23
C GLN A 51 8.55 -18.98 -8.64
N CYS A 52 9.82 -18.60 -8.72
CA CYS A 52 10.23 -17.28 -9.17
C CYS A 52 10.04 -17.12 -10.68
N GLU A 53 9.29 -16.12 -11.13
CA GLU A 53 9.08 -15.83 -12.56
C GLU A 53 10.39 -15.49 -13.30
N HIS A 54 11.44 -15.09 -12.58
CA HIS A 54 12.71 -14.67 -13.19
C HIS A 54 13.74 -15.78 -13.36
N CYS A 55 13.76 -16.75 -12.46
CA CYS A 55 14.78 -17.81 -12.46
C CYS A 55 14.21 -19.24 -12.35
N GLY A 56 12.89 -19.39 -12.20
CA GLY A 56 12.23 -20.69 -12.03
C GLY A 56 12.52 -21.37 -10.69
N ALA A 57 13.31 -20.75 -9.80
CA ALA A 57 13.65 -21.34 -8.51
C ALA A 57 12.41 -21.41 -7.59
N PRO A 58 12.26 -22.49 -6.80
CA PRO A 58 11.17 -22.60 -5.83
C PRO A 58 11.31 -21.52 -4.75
N ILE A 59 10.20 -20.89 -4.40
CA ILE A 59 10.11 -19.92 -3.31
C ILE A 59 9.46 -20.63 -2.12
N GLU A 60 10.06 -20.52 -0.92
CA GLU A 60 9.49 -21.16 0.27
C GLU A 60 8.07 -20.65 0.55
N PRO A 61 7.10 -21.54 0.85
CA PRO A 61 5.72 -21.17 1.18
C PRO A 61 5.70 -20.33 2.47
N ARG A 62 4.67 -19.46 2.63
CA ARG A 62 4.57 -18.67 3.87
C ARG A 62 4.33 -19.66 4.98
N LYS A 63 5.13 -19.61 6.05
CA LYS A 63 4.67 -20.13 7.32
C LYS A 63 3.65 -19.11 7.81
N ASP A 64 2.37 -19.43 7.67
CA ASP A 64 1.32 -18.69 8.33
C ASP A 64 1.63 -18.73 9.83
N VAL A 65 1.92 -17.55 10.40
CA VAL A 65 2.13 -17.34 11.84
C VAL A 65 0.83 -16.81 12.42
#